data_AF-A0AAD6VDF0-F1
#
_entry.id   AF-A0AAD6VDF0-F1
#
_cell.length_a   1.000
_cell.length_b   1.000
_cell.length_c   1.000
_cell.angle_alpha   90.00
_cell.angle_beta   90.00
_cell.angle_gamma   90.00
#
_symmetry.space_group_name_H-M   'P 1'
#
loop_
_entity.id
_entity.type
_entity.pdbx_description
1 polymer ?
#
loop_
_entity_poly.entity_id
_entity_poly.type
_entity_poly.pdbx_seq_one_letter_code
_entity_poly.pdbx_strand_id
1 'polypeptide(L)'
;FCPSAAMGNRHISSDLKECALRLWELGWDQLEITQILCVSRSSIYRWRKIFEEFGTPNNSHARIGGRPSIITRAVLTAVHSVYEGAPDLYLKELQFWLAVHHDIAISISALQKTLEQEGLT
;
A
#
# COMPACT_ATOMS: atom_id res chain seq x y z
N PHE A 1 -19.37 29.15 -5.28
CA PHE A 1 -18.06 29.04 -5.96
C PHE A 1 -17.07 28.46 -4.95
N CYS A 2 -16.92 27.14 -4.89
CA CYS A 2 -15.83 26.53 -4.11
C CYS A 2 -14.61 26.50 -5.03
N PRO A 3 -13.52 27.20 -4.70
CA PRO A 3 -12.35 27.22 -5.56
C PRO A 3 -11.82 25.80 -5.65
N SER A 4 -11.48 25.37 -6.87
CA SER A 4 -10.84 24.09 -7.17
C SER A 4 -9.46 24.07 -6.48
N ALA A 5 -9.45 23.82 -5.18
CA ALA A 5 -8.26 23.50 -4.44
C ALA A 5 -7.76 22.18 -5.04
N ALA A 6 -6.57 22.21 -5.63
CA ALA A 6 -5.82 21.01 -5.93
C ALA A 6 -5.80 20.15 -4.67
N MET A 7 -6.68 19.15 -4.61
CA MET A 7 -6.74 18.18 -3.54
C MET A 7 -5.47 17.33 -3.66
N GLY A 8 -4.41 17.77 -3.00
CA GLY A 8 -3.37 16.84 -2.55
C GLY A 8 -4.05 15.68 -1.81
N ASN A 9 -3.40 14.52 -1.78
CA ASN A 9 -3.92 13.31 -1.11
C ASN A 9 -4.25 13.62 0.37
N ARG A 10 -5.46 14.10 0.62
CA ARG A 10 -6.03 14.33 1.94
C ARG A 10 -6.83 13.09 2.28
N HIS A 11 -6.62 12.59 3.49
CA HIS A 11 -7.40 11.48 3.99
C HIS A 11 -8.85 11.94 4.17
N ILE A 12 -9.76 11.38 3.36
CA ILE A 12 -11.20 11.62 3.46
C ILE A 12 -11.78 10.47 4.27
N SER A 13 -12.51 10.79 5.35
CA SER A 13 -13.12 9.79 6.23
C SER A 13 -14.11 8.89 5.49
N SER A 14 -14.23 7.64 5.94
CA SER A 14 -15.18 6.67 5.38
C SER A 14 -16.62 7.19 5.43
N ASP A 15 -17.01 7.83 6.52
CA ASP A 15 -18.36 8.33 6.74
C ASP A 15 -18.77 9.36 5.68
N LEU A 16 -17.82 10.19 5.25
CA LEU A 16 -18.05 11.22 4.24
C LEU A 16 -18.24 10.59 2.85
N LYS A 17 -17.53 9.48 2.57
CA LYS A 17 -17.72 8.70 1.34
C LYS A 17 -19.07 7.99 1.35
N GLU A 18 -19.46 7.38 2.47
CA GLU A 18 -20.76 6.73 2.63
C GLU A 18 -21.92 7.71 2.47
N CYS A 19 -21.81 8.88 3.10
CA CYS A 19 -22.79 9.95 2.96
C CYS A 19 -22.93 10.40 1.49
N ALA A 20 -21.81 10.60 0.78
CA ALA A 20 -21.83 10.95 -0.63
C ALA A 20 -22.53 9.90 -1.51
N LEU A 21 -22.28 8.61 -1.25
CA LEU A 21 -22.91 7.52 -1.99
C LEU A 21 -24.40 7.40 -1.67
N ARG A 22 -24.80 7.52 -0.40
CA ARG A 22 -26.22 7.49 -0.01
C ARG A 22 -27.02 8.64 -0.61
N LEU A 23 -26.47 9.86 -0.62
CA LEU A 23 -27.13 11.00 -1.26
C LEU A 23 -27.32 10.75 -2.76
N TRP A 24 -26.34 10.14 -3.41
CA TRP A 24 -26.48 9.74 -4.81
C TRP A 24 -27.57 8.66 -5.01
N GLU A 25 -27.61 7.63 -4.16
CA GLU A 25 -28.66 6.59 -4.21
C GLU A 25 -30.06 7.15 -4.00
N LEU A 26 -30.20 8.19 -3.16
CA LEU A 26 -31.44 8.93 -2.95
C LEU A 26 -31.82 9.83 -4.13
N GLY A 27 -31.03 9.87 -5.19
CA GLY A 27 -31.31 10.61 -6.42
C GLY A 27 -30.88 12.08 -6.39
N TRP A 28 -30.06 12.50 -5.43
CA TRP A 28 -29.57 13.88 -5.37
C TRP A 28 -28.64 14.19 -6.55
N ASP A 29 -28.66 15.46 -6.97
CA ASP A 29 -27.80 15.91 -8.05
C ASP A 29 -26.33 15.91 -7.63
N GLN A 30 -25.45 15.45 -8.52
CA GLN A 30 -24.03 15.29 -8.15
C GLN A 30 -23.36 16.65 -7.92
N LEU A 31 -23.84 17.72 -8.55
CA LEU A 31 -23.30 19.06 -8.37
C LEU A 31 -23.64 19.57 -6.96
N GLU A 32 -24.86 19.31 -6.48
CA GLU A 32 -25.27 19.61 -5.11
C GLU A 32 -24.45 18.81 -4.08
N ILE A 33 -24.27 17.50 -4.31
CA ILE A 33 -23.46 16.64 -3.42
C ILE A 33 -22.01 17.17 -3.33
N THR A 34 -21.41 17.54 -4.47
CA THR A 34 -20.04 18.08 -4.48
C THR A 34 -19.91 19.41 -3.73
N GLN A 35 -20.96 20.24 -3.77
CA GLN A 35 -20.98 21.53 -3.06
C GLN A 35 -21.18 21.34 -1.55
N ILE A 36 -22.13 20.48 -1.14
CA ILE A 36 -22.45 20.23 0.27
C ILE A 36 -21.27 19.54 0.98
N LEU A 37 -20.67 18.54 0.33
CA LEU A 37 -19.60 17.75 0.92
C LEU A 37 -18.20 18.30 0.63
N CYS A 38 -18.08 19.39 -0.16
CA CYS A 38 -16.81 20.01 -0.55
C CYS A 38 -15.81 19.02 -1.18
N VAL A 39 -16.31 18.08 -1.99
CA VAL A 39 -15.51 17.04 -2.66
C VAL A 39 -15.60 17.19 -4.18
N SER A 40 -14.59 16.73 -4.90
CA SER A 40 -14.64 16.76 -6.36
C SER A 40 -15.57 15.68 -6.91
N ARG A 41 -16.21 15.98 -8.03
CA ARG A 41 -17.04 15.02 -8.78
C ARG A 41 -16.26 13.74 -9.11
N SER A 42 -14.98 13.88 -9.46
CA SER A 42 -14.06 12.78 -9.75
C SER A 42 -13.85 11.83 -8.55
N SER A 43 -13.82 12.37 -7.32
CA SER A 43 -13.71 11.56 -6.11
C SER A 43 -14.97 10.72 -5.90
N ILE A 44 -16.16 11.31 -6.10
CA ILE A 44 -17.44 10.59 -5.96
C ILE A 44 -17.52 9.43 -6.97
N TYR A 45 -17.17 9.67 -8.24
CA TYR A 45 -17.10 8.58 -9.25
C TYR A 45 -16.12 7.47 -8.85
N ARG A 46 -14.95 7.84 -8.32
CA ARG A 46 -13.95 6.87 -7.88
C ARG A 46 -14.49 6.03 -6.72
N TRP A 47 -15.14 6.64 -5.73
CA TRP A 47 -15.74 5.91 -4.60
C TRP A 47 -16.86 4.99 -5.05
N ARG A 48 -17.70 5.43 -5.99
CA ARG A 48 -18.75 4.59 -6.56
C ARG A 48 -18.17 3.37 -7.26
N LYS A 49 -17.14 3.55 -8.08
CA LYS A 49 -16.46 2.43 -8.74
C LYS A 49 -15.88 1.44 -7.71
N ILE A 50 -15.23 1.94 -6.67
CA ILE A 50 -14.68 1.08 -5.59
C ILE A 50 -15.81 0.36 -4.84
N PHE A 51 -16.92 1.05 -4.57
CA PHE A 51 -18.09 0.47 -3.90
C PHE A 51 -18.77 -0.62 -4.75
N GLU A 52 -18.91 -0.40 -6.06
CA GLU A 52 -19.44 -1.40 -7.00
C GLU A 52 -18.50 -2.64 -7.10
N GLU A 53 -17.18 -2.44 -6.99
CA GLU A 53 -16.19 -3.52 -7.10
C GLU A 53 -16.00 -4.30 -5.79
N PHE A 54 -16.02 -3.63 -4.62
CA PHE A 54 -15.64 -4.22 -3.33
C PHE A 54 -16.72 -4.14 -2.24
N GLY A 55 -17.89 -3.57 -2.53
CA GLY A 55 -18.98 -3.39 -1.55
C GLY A 55 -18.67 -2.42 -0.42
N THR A 56 -17.50 -1.78 -0.44
CA THR A 56 -17.06 -0.80 0.57
C THR A 56 -16.52 0.45 -0.12
N PRO A 57 -16.80 1.65 0.41
CA PRO A 57 -16.31 2.89 -0.18
C PRO A 57 -14.83 3.15 0.12
N ASN A 58 -14.24 2.36 1.01
CA ASN A 58 -12.83 2.39 1.29
C ASN A 58 -12.11 1.35 0.44
N ASN A 59 -11.03 1.74 -0.22
CA ASN A 59 -10.20 0.79 -0.95
C ASN A 59 -9.25 0.08 0.03
N SER A 60 -9.78 -0.82 0.86
CA SER A 60 -8.98 -1.75 1.68
C SER A 60 -8.12 -2.68 0.82
N HIS A 61 -8.47 -2.85 -0.46
CA HIS A 61 -7.77 -3.65 -1.45
C HIS A 61 -6.77 -2.84 -2.30
N ALA A 62 -6.57 -1.55 -1.97
CA ALA A 62 -5.47 -0.80 -2.56
C ALA A 62 -4.20 -1.58 -2.25
N ARG A 63 -3.51 -2.08 -3.27
CA ARG A 63 -2.20 -2.72 -3.10
C ARG A 63 -1.38 -1.77 -2.26
N ILE A 64 -1.07 -2.18 -1.03
CA ILE A 64 -0.24 -1.41 -0.10
C ILE A 64 1.01 -1.04 -0.89
N GLY A 65 1.12 0.25 -1.19
CA GLY A 65 2.00 0.74 -2.24
C GLY A 65 3.45 0.56 -1.85
N GLY A 66 4.14 -0.34 -2.55
CA GLY A 66 5.58 -0.53 -2.49
C GLY A 66 6.02 -1.45 -3.62
N ARG A 67 7.27 -1.28 -4.10
CA ARG A 67 7.92 -2.31 -4.93
C ARG A 67 7.89 -3.60 -4.10
N PRO A 68 7.35 -4.73 -4.61
CA PRO A 68 7.45 -5.99 -3.90
C PRO A 68 8.92 -6.18 -3.52
N SER A 69 9.19 -6.40 -2.23
CA SER A 69 10.56 -6.64 -1.79
C SER A 69 11.13 -7.74 -2.68
N ILE A 70 12.30 -7.49 -3.26
CA ILE A 70 13.00 -8.46 -4.12
C ILE A 70 13.16 -9.80 -3.35
N ILE A 71 13.16 -9.72 -2.01
CA ILE A 71 13.16 -10.85 -1.12
C ILE A 71 11.72 -11.29 -0.84
N THR A 72 11.35 -12.43 -1.42
CA THR A 72 10.08 -13.09 -1.11
C THR A 72 10.09 -13.58 0.34
N ARG A 73 8.92 -13.66 1.00
CA ARG A 73 8.79 -14.17 2.39
C ARG A 73 9.52 -15.50 2.61
N ALA A 74 9.50 -16.41 1.64
CA ALA A 74 10.22 -17.69 1.71
C ALA A 74 11.75 -17.54 1.83
N VAL A 75 12.31 -16.55 1.13
CA VAL A 75 13.75 -16.25 1.14
C VAL A 75 14.12 -15.59 2.48
N LEU A 76 13.24 -14.73 3.01
CA LEU A 76 13.36 -14.18 4.36
C LEU A 76 13.40 -15.29 5.42
N THR A 77 12.49 -16.26 5.36
CA THR A 77 12.47 -17.40 6.29
C THR A 77 13.76 -18.23 6.20
N ALA A 78 14.28 -18.44 4.99
CA ALA A 78 15.53 -19.17 4.80
C ALA A 78 16.74 -18.39 5.36
N VAL A 79 16.79 -17.07 5.14
CA VAL A 79 17.80 -16.17 5.73
C VAL A 79 17.74 -16.21 7.26
N HIS A 80 16.56 -16.19 7.86
CA HIS A 80 16.38 -16.36 9.31
C HIS A 80 16.98 -17.67 9.81
N SER A 81 16.70 -18.79 9.15
CA SER A 81 17.22 -20.12 9.55
C SER A 81 18.75 -20.21 9.49
N VAL A 82 19.38 -19.49 8.55
CA VAL A 82 20.84 -19.42 8.42
C VAL A 82 21.43 -18.51 9.52
N TYR A 83 20.77 -17.39 9.82
CA TYR A 83 21.21 -16.45 10.85
C TYR A 83 21.12 -17.02 12.27
N GLU A 84 20.08 -17.81 12.58
CA GLU A 84 19.98 -18.53 13.87
C GLU A 84 21.07 -19.58 14.06
N GLY A 85 21.58 -20.17 12.97
CA GLY A 85 22.65 -21.17 13.01
C GLY A 85 24.06 -20.58 13.11
N ALA A 86 24.26 -19.33 12.66
CA ALA A 86 25.55 -18.65 12.68
C ALA A 86 25.36 -17.12 12.70
N PRO A 87 25.33 -16.48 13.89
CA PRO A 87 25.13 -15.03 14.01
C PRO A 87 26.31 -14.19 13.50
N ASP A 88 27.47 -14.81 13.21
CA ASP A 88 28.67 -14.16 12.68
C ASP A 88 28.75 -14.17 11.14
N LEU A 89 27.72 -14.64 10.44
CA LEU A 89 27.75 -14.75 8.98
C LEU A 89 27.85 -13.36 8.33
N TYR A 90 28.93 -13.13 7.60
CA TYR A 90 29.16 -11.83 6.96
C TYR A 90 28.13 -11.58 5.86
N LEU A 91 27.66 -10.34 5.72
CA LEU A 91 26.71 -9.89 4.68
C LEU A 91 27.05 -10.36 3.26
N LYS A 92 28.34 -10.53 2.95
CA LYS A 92 28.82 -11.04 1.65
C LYS A 92 28.61 -12.54 1.46
N GLU A 93 28.73 -13.32 2.52
CA GLU A 93 28.48 -14.77 2.49
C GLU A 93 26.99 -15.04 2.31
N LEU A 94 26.15 -14.24 2.97
CA LEU A 94 24.70 -14.31 2.82
C LEU A 94 24.25 -13.88 1.41
N GLN A 95 24.90 -12.86 0.83
CA GLN A 95 24.71 -12.48 -0.57
C GLN A 95 25.09 -13.62 -1.53
N PHE A 96 26.23 -14.28 -1.30
CA PHE A 96 26.67 -15.41 -2.12
C PHE A 96 25.71 -16.59 -2.01
N TRP A 97 25.26 -16.92 -0.80
CA TRP A 97 24.29 -17.98 -0.56
C TRP A 97 22.95 -17.71 -1.26
N LEU A 98 22.45 -16.48 -1.21
CA LEU A 98 21.23 -16.07 -1.92
C LEU A 98 21.38 -16.14 -3.45
N ALA A 99 22.56 -15.79 -3.98
CA ALA A 99 22.84 -15.88 -5.40
C ALA A 99 22.92 -17.36 -5.87
N VAL A 100 23.53 -18.24 -5.07
CA VAL A 100 23.73 -19.65 -5.43
C VAL A 100 22.49 -20.50 -5.23
N HIS A 101 21.77 -20.34 -4.11
CA HIS A 101 20.64 -21.20 -3.75
C HIS A 101 19.28 -20.68 -4.20
N HIS A 102 19.13 -19.36 -4.37
CA HIS A 102 17.85 -18.74 -4.70
C HIS A 102 17.84 -18.00 -6.04
N ASP A 103 18.97 -17.89 -6.74
CA ASP A 103 19.13 -17.09 -7.98
C ASP A 103 18.71 -15.62 -7.79
N ILE A 104 18.91 -15.10 -6.58
CA ILE A 104 18.52 -13.75 -6.21
C ILE A 104 19.78 -12.89 -6.05
N ALA A 105 20.06 -12.08 -7.06
CA ALA A 105 21.12 -11.08 -7.03
C ALA A 105 20.62 -9.80 -6.32
N ILE A 106 20.91 -9.68 -5.02
CA ILE A 106 20.60 -8.50 -4.21
C ILE A 106 21.88 -7.74 -3.86
N SER A 107 21.81 -6.41 -3.80
CA SER A 107 22.91 -5.58 -3.29
C SER A 107 23.01 -5.68 -1.76
N ILE A 108 24.23 -5.66 -1.22
CA ILE A 108 24.49 -5.68 0.23
C ILE A 108 23.65 -4.62 0.98
N SER A 109 23.50 -3.44 0.39
CA SER A 109 22.69 -2.34 0.95
C SER A 109 21.18 -2.67 1.04
N ALA A 110 20.62 -3.38 0.06
CA ALA A 110 19.22 -3.78 0.08
C ALA A 110 18.99 -4.95 1.04
N LEU A 111 19.99 -5.82 1.20
CA LEU A 111 20.00 -6.90 2.18
C LEU A 111 20.01 -6.33 3.60
N GLN A 112 20.92 -5.39 3.89
CA GLN A 112 21.00 -4.70 5.18
C GLN A 112 19.69 -3.98 5.52
N LYS A 113 19.12 -3.22 4.57
CA LYS A 113 17.84 -2.55 4.77
C LYS A 113 16.69 -3.52 5.07
N THR A 114 16.75 -4.73 4.52
CA THR A 114 15.76 -5.77 4.79
C THR A 114 15.95 -6.37 6.19
N LEU A 115 17.19 -6.56 6.63
CA LEU A 115 17.50 -7.04 7.99
C LEU A 115 17.11 -6.00 9.07
N GLU A 116 17.37 -4.71 8.84
CA GLU A 116 16.95 -3.61 9.72
C GLU A 116 15.41 -3.51 9.81
N GLN A 117 14.70 -3.76 8.71
CA GLN A 117 13.23 -3.77 8.70
C GLN A 117 12.62 -4.92 9.50
N GLU A 118 13.32 -6.04 9.61
CA GLU A 118 12.87 -7.23 10.35
C GLU A 118 13.45 -7.28 11.79
N GLY A 119 14.26 -6.30 12.20
CA GLY A 119 14.72 -6.13 13.58
C GLY A 119 15.87 -7.05 14.02
N LEU A 120 16.67 -7.53 13.06
CA LEU A 120 17.82 -8.43 13.32
C LEU A 120 19.13 -7.69 13.59
N THR A 121 19.17 -6.37 13.42
CA THR A 121 20.31 -5.47 13.68
C THR A 121 19.77 -4.11 14.11
#